data_AF-A0A5C8Z3A3-F1
#
_entry.id   AF-A0A5C8Z3A3-F1
#
_cell.length_a   1.000
_cell.length_b   1.000
_cell.length_c   1.000
_cell.angle_alpha   90.00
_cell.angle_beta   90.00
_cell.angle_gamma   90.00
#
_symmetry.space_group_name_H-M   'P 1'
#
loop_
_entity.id
_entity.type
_entity.pdbx_description
1 polymer ?
#
loop_
_entity_poly.entity_id
_entity_poly.type
_entity_poly.pdbx_seq_one_letter_code
_entity_poly.pdbx_strand_id
1 'polypeptide(L)'
;MSKAEIEAKIEYQQEIGEANPGGYQPVRFTRVKYKASPTAHIDIRRFQRGYDDEQEEQYFPTKVGVRLPESEFRRVIKKYALMPESYVHPVIVKKCFSLLNSGEFESAVIQAFKAIETTTREKIGAPDDMFGERLLKKAFNPDEGVLTNYNLPKSERFSFLNYITGAFSFYRNSSTHRDIELDFVTAFDRIAVASDLLKTIEDAELKI
;
A
#
# COMPACT_ATOMS: atom_id res chain seq x y z
N MET A 1 8.78 39.28 6.20
CA MET A 1 8.63 39.10 4.74
C MET A 1 7.16 39.00 4.44
N SER A 2 6.67 39.71 3.44
CA SER A 2 5.28 39.61 2.98
C SER A 2 5.03 38.25 2.32
N LYS A 3 3.76 37.83 2.21
CA LYS A 3 3.38 36.57 1.54
C LYS A 3 3.94 36.52 0.10
N ALA A 4 3.84 37.63 -0.63
CA ALA A 4 4.35 37.77 -2.00
C ALA A 4 5.88 37.60 -2.10
N GLU A 5 6.65 38.12 -1.14
CA GLU A 5 8.12 37.95 -1.10
C GLU A 5 8.56 36.50 -0.86
N ILE A 6 7.73 35.73 -0.14
CA ILE A 6 7.96 34.31 0.12
C ILE A 6 7.61 33.49 -1.12
N GLU A 7 6.46 33.75 -1.73
CA GLU A 7 6.00 33.08 -2.95
C GLU A 7 6.94 33.34 -4.14
N ALA A 8 7.47 34.55 -4.29
CA ALA A 8 8.43 34.88 -5.35
C ALA A 8 9.71 34.02 -5.32
N LYS A 9 10.07 33.48 -4.15
CA LYS A 9 11.25 32.63 -3.91
C LYS A 9 10.96 31.14 -4.10
N ILE A 10 9.68 30.76 -4.18
CA ILE A 10 9.25 29.38 -4.40
C ILE A 10 9.26 29.10 -5.91
N GLU A 11 9.85 27.98 -6.29
CA GLU A 11 9.80 27.44 -7.63
C GLU A 11 8.52 26.61 -7.81
N TYR A 12 8.23 25.71 -6.85
CA TYR A 12 6.95 25.04 -6.76
C TYR A 12 6.61 24.67 -5.30
N GLN A 13 5.32 24.49 -5.05
CA GLN A 13 4.78 24.01 -3.80
C GLN A 13 3.62 23.05 -4.08
N GLN A 14 3.64 21.89 -3.42
CA GLN A 14 2.62 20.85 -3.55
C GLN A 14 2.25 20.32 -2.18
N GLU A 15 0.96 20.36 -1.83
CA GLU A 15 0.45 19.65 -0.67
C GLU A 15 0.45 18.14 -0.95
N ILE A 16 1.05 17.37 -0.05
CA ILE A 16 1.24 15.92 -0.17
C ILE A 16 0.48 15.15 0.92
N GLY A 17 -0.21 15.84 1.83
CA GLY A 17 -1.07 15.26 2.85
C GLY A 17 -1.52 16.30 3.88
N GLU A 18 -2.59 15.97 4.60
CA GLU A 18 -3.14 16.81 5.67
C GLU A 18 -3.61 15.93 6.84
N ALA A 19 -3.32 16.36 8.07
CA ALA A 19 -3.87 15.80 9.29
C ALA A 19 -4.90 16.75 9.89
N ASN A 20 -6.00 16.20 10.43
CA ASN A 20 -7.17 16.93 10.93
C ASN A 20 -7.81 17.88 9.88
N PRO A 21 -8.13 17.38 8.67
CA PRO A 21 -8.72 18.19 7.62
C PRO A 21 -10.03 18.84 8.09
N GLY A 22 -10.28 20.10 7.70
CA GLY A 22 -11.47 20.86 8.12
C GLY A 22 -11.50 21.31 9.58
N GLY A 23 -10.54 20.87 10.41
CA GLY A 23 -10.43 21.24 11.82
C GLY A 23 -10.03 22.71 12.03
N TYR A 24 -10.02 23.16 13.29
CA TYR A 24 -9.55 24.51 13.63
C TYR A 24 -8.02 24.67 13.41
N GLN A 25 -7.27 23.58 13.54
CA GLN A 25 -5.82 23.55 13.39
C GLN A 25 -5.34 22.32 12.59
N PRO A 26 -5.56 22.27 11.27
CA PRO A 26 -5.02 21.20 10.45
C PRO A 26 -3.49 21.30 10.38
N VAL A 27 -2.83 20.17 10.15
CA VAL A 27 -1.38 20.11 9.89
C VAL A 27 -1.18 19.65 8.46
N ARG A 28 -0.61 20.50 7.63
CA ARG A 28 -0.35 20.20 6.22
C ARG A 28 1.09 19.75 6.04
N PHE A 29 1.24 18.74 5.19
CA PHE A 29 2.51 18.21 4.73
C PHE A 29 2.71 18.71 3.31
N THR A 30 3.74 19.51 3.11
CA THR A 30 3.95 20.22 1.85
C THR A 30 5.34 19.99 1.34
N ARG A 31 5.45 19.57 0.08
CA ARG A 31 6.71 19.54 -0.64
C ARG A 31 6.95 20.91 -1.28
N VAL A 32 8.02 21.58 -0.90
CA VAL A 32 8.35 22.93 -1.39
C VAL A 32 9.74 22.94 -1.99
N LYS A 33 9.89 23.51 -3.19
CA LYS A 33 11.18 23.79 -3.82
C LYS A 33 11.35 25.29 -3.94
N TYR A 34 12.44 25.80 -3.38
CA TYR A 34 12.81 27.21 -3.51
C TYR A 34 13.82 27.38 -4.63
N LYS A 35 13.73 28.49 -5.38
CA LYS A 35 14.64 28.82 -6.48
C LYS A 35 16.11 28.86 -6.05
N ALA A 36 16.37 29.37 -4.84
CA ALA A 36 17.71 29.50 -4.29
C ALA A 36 18.25 28.22 -3.61
N SER A 37 17.40 27.21 -3.42
CA SER A 37 17.80 25.97 -2.76
C SER A 37 18.10 24.89 -3.80
N PRO A 38 19.17 24.09 -3.70
CA PRO A 38 19.45 23.02 -4.65
C PRO A 38 18.45 21.86 -4.54
N THR A 39 17.82 21.65 -3.38
CA THR A 39 16.92 20.51 -3.13
C THR A 39 15.50 20.95 -2.76
N ALA A 40 14.54 20.06 -2.96
CA ALA A 40 13.21 20.21 -2.37
C ALA A 40 13.26 19.98 -0.85
N HIS A 41 12.26 20.51 -0.16
CA HIS A 41 12.07 20.45 1.28
C HIS A 41 10.68 19.90 1.60
N ILE A 42 10.56 19.24 2.75
CA ILE A 42 9.28 18.89 3.35
C ILE A 42 9.00 19.91 4.46
N ASP A 43 7.87 20.58 4.39
CA ASP A 43 7.35 21.49 5.42
C ASP A 43 6.10 20.85 6.03
N ILE A 44 6.16 20.54 7.32
CA ILE A 44 5.05 20.00 8.09
C ILE A 44 4.63 21.10 9.04
N ARG A 45 3.48 21.72 8.78
CA ARG A 45 3.11 22.97 9.45
C ARG A 45 1.67 22.96 9.90
N ARG A 46 1.45 23.46 11.11
CA ARG A 46 0.11 23.73 11.64
C ARG A 46 -0.44 24.99 11.03
N PHE A 47 -1.66 24.90 10.54
CA PHE A 47 -2.46 26.03 10.06
C PHE A 47 -3.51 26.38 11.12
N GLN A 48 -4.07 27.57 11.02
CA GLN A 48 -5.18 28.02 11.86
C GLN A 48 -6.31 28.47 10.95
N ARG A 49 -7.51 27.98 11.24
CA ARG A 49 -8.74 28.41 10.58
C ARG A 49 -9.05 29.85 10.96
N GLY A 50 -9.34 30.67 9.98
CA GLY A 50 -9.75 32.07 10.13
C GLY A 50 -10.67 32.48 8.99
N TYR A 51 -10.98 33.77 8.94
CA TYR A 51 -11.76 34.37 7.87
C TYR A 51 -10.92 35.49 7.25
N ASP A 52 -11.00 35.65 5.94
CA ASP A 52 -10.41 36.80 5.27
C ASP A 52 -11.31 38.04 5.37
N ASP A 53 -10.90 39.12 4.71
CA ASP A 53 -11.61 40.41 4.74
C ASP A 53 -13.01 40.32 4.08
N GLU A 54 -13.27 39.28 3.28
CA GLU A 54 -14.54 38.99 2.61
C GLU A 54 -15.41 37.99 3.41
N GLN A 55 -14.98 37.64 4.63
CA GLN A 55 -15.60 36.62 5.49
C GLN A 55 -15.59 35.21 4.91
N GLU A 56 -14.72 34.92 3.94
CA GLU A 56 -14.52 33.57 3.44
C GLU A 56 -13.57 32.80 4.36
N GLU A 57 -13.87 31.52 4.58
CA GLU A 57 -13.05 30.66 5.44
C GLU A 57 -11.68 30.40 4.78
N GLN A 58 -10.60 30.71 5.49
CA GLN A 58 -9.24 30.52 5.02
C GLN A 58 -8.35 29.90 6.11
N TYR A 59 -7.36 29.13 5.66
CA TYR A 59 -6.35 28.53 6.53
C TYR A 59 -5.03 29.30 6.45
N PHE A 60 -4.58 29.82 7.59
CA PHE A 60 -3.34 30.59 7.69
C PHE A 60 -2.22 29.78 8.32
N PRO A 61 -1.02 29.74 7.72
CA PRO A 61 0.11 29.01 8.28
C PRO A 61 0.55 29.65 9.61
N THR A 62 0.77 28.84 10.63
CA THR A 62 1.30 29.31 11.92
C THR A 62 2.83 29.22 11.97
N LYS A 63 3.42 29.72 13.06
CA LYS A 63 4.86 29.54 13.35
C LYS A 63 5.19 28.12 13.84
N VAL A 64 4.17 27.29 14.12
CA VAL A 64 4.35 25.93 14.62
C VAL A 64 4.45 24.98 13.44
N GLY A 65 5.66 24.48 13.20
CA GLY A 65 5.94 23.54 12.13
C GLY A 65 7.44 23.26 12.04
N VAL A 66 7.80 22.31 11.18
CA VAL A 66 9.19 21.97 10.88
C VAL A 66 9.39 21.92 9.38
N ARG A 67 10.54 22.41 8.93
CA ARG A 67 10.95 22.33 7.54
C ARG A 67 12.36 21.77 7.45
N LEU A 68 12.52 20.75 6.62
CA LEU A 68 13.80 20.06 6.44
C LEU A 68 14.01 19.66 4.98
N PRO A 69 15.26 19.50 4.51
CA PRO A 69 15.53 18.96 3.19
C PRO A 69 14.85 17.61 3.00
N GLU A 70 14.31 17.39 1.80
CA GLU A 70 13.61 16.13 1.49
C GLU A 70 14.51 14.91 1.64
N SER A 71 15.82 15.05 1.38
CA SER A 71 16.81 14.00 1.61
C SER A 71 16.91 13.59 3.08
N GLU A 72 16.91 14.55 4.00
CA GLU A 72 16.96 14.29 5.44
C GLU A 72 15.65 13.71 5.94
N PHE A 73 14.51 14.21 5.46
CA PHE A 73 13.21 13.61 5.74
C PHE A 73 13.20 12.14 5.31
N ARG A 74 13.61 11.84 4.07
CA ARG A 74 13.72 10.47 3.56
C ARG A 74 14.68 9.62 4.40
N ARG A 75 15.82 10.15 4.82
CA ARG A 75 16.79 9.44 5.67
C ARG A 75 16.19 9.02 7.00
N VAL A 76 15.46 9.92 7.67
CA VAL A 76 14.80 9.63 8.95
C VAL A 76 13.64 8.68 8.74
N ILE A 77 12.74 8.97 7.81
CA ILE A 77 11.55 8.17 7.56
C ILE A 77 11.91 6.74 7.14
N LYS A 78 12.94 6.53 6.32
CA LYS A 78 13.42 5.19 5.95
C LYS A 78 13.75 4.28 7.15
N LYS A 79 14.12 4.85 8.31
CA LYS A 79 14.38 4.07 9.53
C LYS A 79 13.08 3.54 10.16
N TYR A 80 11.96 4.24 9.95
CA TYR A 80 10.68 3.98 10.61
C TYR A 80 9.57 3.53 9.66
N ALA A 81 9.80 3.62 8.34
CA ALA A 81 8.87 3.24 7.30
C ALA A 81 9.52 2.23 6.36
N LEU A 82 8.87 1.07 6.21
CA LEU A 82 9.19 0.11 5.16
C LEU A 82 8.77 0.70 3.81
N MET A 83 9.70 0.72 2.86
CA MET A 83 9.38 1.08 1.48
C MET A 83 8.61 -0.09 0.86
N PRO A 84 7.33 0.08 0.50
CA PRO A 84 6.51 -1.04 0.09
C PRO A 84 7.06 -1.77 -1.14
N GLU A 85 7.78 -1.09 -2.04
CA GLU A 85 8.43 -1.68 -3.22
C GLU A 85 9.57 -2.64 -2.89
N SER A 86 10.14 -2.55 -1.69
CA SER A 86 11.17 -3.46 -1.18
C SER A 86 10.61 -4.65 -0.40
N TYR A 87 9.36 -4.53 0.06
CA TYR A 87 8.72 -5.49 0.95
C TYR A 87 7.64 -6.33 0.24
N VAL A 88 6.86 -5.71 -0.64
CA VAL A 88 5.76 -6.31 -1.39
C VAL A 88 6.29 -6.95 -2.67
N HIS A 89 5.71 -8.09 -3.05
CA HIS A 89 6.06 -8.82 -4.26
C HIS A 89 5.97 -7.92 -5.51
N PRO A 90 6.98 -7.90 -6.42
CA PRO A 90 7.01 -6.97 -7.56
C PRO A 90 5.77 -7.03 -8.47
N VAL A 91 5.20 -8.22 -8.67
CA VAL A 91 3.96 -8.40 -9.46
C VAL A 91 2.78 -7.66 -8.81
N ILE A 92 2.69 -7.70 -7.48
CA ILE A 92 1.63 -7.02 -6.72
C ILE A 92 1.87 -5.51 -6.71
N VAL A 93 3.11 -5.05 -6.54
CA VAL A 93 3.47 -3.63 -6.67
C VAL A 93 2.95 -3.08 -8.01
N LYS A 94 3.27 -3.77 -9.11
CA LYS A 94 2.85 -3.36 -10.46
C LYS A 94 1.33 -3.33 -10.65
N LYS A 95 0.58 -4.27 -10.04
CA LYS A 95 -0.87 -4.42 -10.24
C LYS A 95 -1.71 -3.58 -9.27
N CYS A 96 -1.20 -3.29 -8.07
CA CYS A 96 -2.02 -2.81 -6.96
C CYS A 96 -1.67 -1.38 -6.52
N PHE A 97 -0.44 -0.90 -6.71
CA PHE A 97 -0.04 0.37 -6.09
C PHE A 97 -0.68 1.59 -6.76
N SER A 98 -0.98 1.54 -8.06
CA SER A 98 -1.77 2.60 -8.69
C SER A 98 -3.15 2.72 -8.06
N LEU A 99 -3.79 1.59 -7.73
CA LEU A 99 -5.09 1.51 -7.08
C LEU A 99 -5.03 1.98 -5.62
N LEU A 100 -3.99 1.57 -4.87
CA LEU A 100 -3.77 2.08 -3.51
C LEU A 100 -3.60 3.60 -3.49
N ASN A 101 -2.85 4.14 -4.44
CA ASN A 101 -2.59 5.58 -4.53
C ASN A 101 -3.83 6.37 -4.97
N SER A 102 -4.76 5.77 -5.72
CA SER A 102 -6.04 6.38 -6.09
C SER A 102 -7.14 6.21 -5.04
N GLY A 103 -6.87 5.50 -3.93
CA GLY A 103 -7.87 5.19 -2.91
C GLY A 103 -8.81 4.04 -3.29
N GLU A 104 -8.55 3.33 -4.38
CA GLU A 104 -9.29 2.15 -4.83
C GLU A 104 -8.84 0.89 -4.06
N PHE A 105 -9.03 0.93 -2.75
CA PHE A 105 -8.49 -0.05 -1.81
C PHE A 105 -9.02 -1.48 -2.04
N GLU A 106 -10.32 -1.65 -2.25
CA GLU A 106 -10.92 -2.96 -2.54
C GLU A 106 -10.38 -3.57 -3.84
N SER A 107 -10.34 -2.76 -4.91
CA SER A 107 -9.75 -3.15 -6.19
C SER A 107 -8.30 -3.60 -6.03
N ALA A 108 -7.51 -2.87 -5.23
CA ALA A 108 -6.12 -3.21 -4.96
C ALA A 108 -5.99 -4.59 -4.29
N VAL A 109 -6.81 -4.89 -3.29
CA VAL A 109 -6.85 -6.19 -2.61
C VAL A 109 -7.27 -7.31 -3.57
N ILE A 110 -8.32 -7.09 -4.36
CA ILE A 110 -8.79 -8.08 -5.34
C ILE A 110 -7.68 -8.42 -6.36
N GLN A 111 -6.97 -7.40 -6.87
CA GLN A 111 -5.87 -7.62 -7.81
C GLN A 111 -4.69 -8.37 -7.17
N ALA A 112 -4.40 -8.13 -5.89
CA ALA A 112 -3.33 -8.83 -5.18
C ALA A 112 -3.64 -10.33 -5.05
N PHE A 113 -4.86 -10.69 -4.65
CA PHE A 113 -5.26 -12.09 -4.57
C PHE A 113 -5.46 -12.73 -5.95
N LYS A 114 -5.84 -11.96 -6.98
CA LYS A 114 -5.83 -12.44 -8.37
C LYS A 114 -4.41 -12.83 -8.84
N ALA A 115 -3.38 -12.14 -8.35
CA ALA A 115 -1.99 -12.49 -8.66
C ALA A 115 -1.61 -13.89 -8.12
N ILE A 116 -2.07 -14.25 -6.92
CA ILE A 116 -1.90 -15.61 -6.35
C ILE A 116 -2.52 -16.66 -7.28
N GLU A 117 -3.77 -16.43 -7.70
CA GLU A 117 -4.47 -17.38 -8.56
C GLU A 117 -3.78 -17.57 -9.92
N THR A 118 -3.47 -16.46 -10.59
CA THR A 118 -2.81 -16.49 -11.91
C THR A 118 -1.44 -17.14 -11.84
N THR A 119 -0.61 -16.77 -10.86
CA THR A 119 0.73 -17.34 -10.69
C THR A 119 0.68 -18.81 -10.33
N THR A 120 -0.24 -19.23 -9.45
CA THR A 120 -0.41 -20.65 -9.11
C THR A 120 -0.81 -21.47 -10.34
N ARG A 121 -1.77 -20.96 -11.13
CA ARG A 121 -2.28 -21.65 -12.32
C ARG A 121 -1.18 -21.85 -13.35
N GLU A 122 -0.46 -20.78 -13.66
CA GLU A 122 0.69 -20.80 -14.58
C GLU A 122 1.75 -21.78 -14.10
N LYS A 123 2.09 -21.73 -12.81
CA LYS A 123 3.15 -22.57 -12.23
C LYS A 123 2.84 -24.07 -12.28
N ILE A 124 1.59 -24.47 -12.06
CA ILE A 124 1.20 -25.89 -12.07
C ILE A 124 0.66 -26.37 -13.43
N GLY A 125 0.60 -25.48 -14.44
CA GLY A 125 0.01 -25.80 -15.75
C GLY A 125 -1.47 -26.19 -15.70
N ALA A 126 -2.24 -25.59 -14.77
CA ALA A 126 -3.67 -25.88 -14.64
C ALA A 126 -4.51 -25.20 -15.75
N PRO A 127 -5.65 -25.79 -16.15
CA PRO A 127 -6.53 -25.21 -17.16
C PRO A 127 -7.20 -23.91 -16.67
N ASP A 128 -7.62 -23.07 -17.62
CA ASP A 128 -8.21 -21.74 -17.34
C ASP A 128 -9.50 -21.79 -16.53
N ASP A 129 -10.25 -22.90 -16.62
CA ASP A 129 -11.46 -23.11 -15.85
C ASP A 129 -11.15 -23.49 -14.38
N MET A 130 -9.91 -23.78 -14.01
CA MET A 130 -9.49 -24.03 -12.64
C MET A 130 -9.09 -22.74 -11.93
N PHE A 131 -9.93 -22.27 -11.00
CA PHE A 131 -9.75 -21.02 -10.28
C PHE A 131 -10.14 -21.14 -8.80
N GLY A 132 -9.82 -20.08 -8.04
CA GLY A 132 -10.15 -19.94 -6.63
C GLY A 132 -9.61 -21.07 -5.74
N GLU A 133 -10.40 -21.43 -4.74
CA GLU A 133 -10.04 -22.46 -3.75
C GLU A 133 -9.76 -23.82 -4.38
N ARG A 134 -10.46 -24.17 -5.48
CA ARG A 134 -10.25 -25.44 -6.19
C ARG A 134 -8.83 -25.54 -6.75
N LEU A 135 -8.31 -24.46 -7.31
CA LEU A 135 -6.93 -24.40 -7.81
C LEU A 135 -5.92 -24.56 -6.67
N LEU A 136 -6.11 -23.82 -5.57
CA LEU A 136 -5.20 -23.85 -4.43
C LEU A 136 -5.19 -25.22 -3.73
N LYS A 137 -6.36 -25.85 -3.57
CA LYS A 137 -6.47 -27.21 -3.02
C LYS A 137 -5.77 -28.25 -3.89
N LYS A 138 -5.84 -28.12 -5.22
CA LYS A 138 -5.11 -28.97 -6.16
C LYS A 138 -3.60 -28.77 -6.00
N ALA A 139 -3.14 -27.52 -5.98
CA ALA A 139 -1.72 -27.17 -5.94
C ALA A 139 -1.04 -27.59 -4.64
N PHE A 140 -1.71 -27.36 -3.50
CA PHE A 140 -1.16 -27.54 -2.15
C PHE A 140 -1.83 -28.68 -1.36
N ASN A 141 -2.39 -29.67 -2.06
CA ASN A 141 -2.92 -30.85 -1.38
C ASN A 141 -1.81 -31.47 -0.50
N PRO A 142 -2.06 -31.77 0.79
CA PRO A 142 -1.02 -32.23 1.70
C PRO A 142 -0.40 -33.56 1.28
N ASP A 143 -1.14 -34.39 0.56
CA ASP A 143 -0.70 -35.72 0.13
C ASP A 143 -0.22 -35.72 -1.33
N GLU A 144 -0.89 -35.01 -2.23
CA GLU A 144 -0.66 -35.09 -3.69
C GLU A 144 -0.35 -33.73 -4.38
N GLY A 145 -0.22 -32.64 -3.62
CA GLY A 145 -0.05 -31.30 -4.16
C GLY A 145 1.33 -31.08 -4.78
N VAL A 146 1.36 -30.64 -6.03
CA VAL A 146 2.60 -30.43 -6.80
C VAL A 146 3.46 -29.26 -6.29
N LEU A 147 2.88 -28.33 -5.54
CA LEU A 147 3.58 -27.23 -4.86
C LEU A 147 3.75 -27.48 -3.34
N THR A 148 3.33 -28.64 -2.85
CA THR A 148 3.41 -28.95 -1.42
C THR A 148 4.87 -29.18 -1.01
N ASN A 149 5.32 -28.48 0.04
CA ASN A 149 6.62 -28.75 0.64
C ASN A 149 6.57 -30.04 1.48
N TYR A 150 7.04 -31.14 0.91
CA TYR A 150 7.05 -32.46 1.54
C TYR A 150 8.13 -32.64 2.62
N ASN A 151 9.04 -31.68 2.79
CA ASN A 151 9.99 -31.68 3.90
C ASN A 151 9.33 -31.28 5.24
N LEU A 152 8.11 -30.74 5.19
CA LEU A 152 7.35 -30.36 6.36
C LEU A 152 6.49 -31.52 6.91
N PRO A 153 6.27 -31.58 8.24
CA PRO A 153 5.30 -32.49 8.84
C PRO A 153 3.93 -32.40 8.16
N LYS A 154 3.20 -33.53 8.12
CA LYS A 154 1.87 -33.58 7.49
C LYS A 154 0.90 -32.53 8.07
N SER A 155 0.96 -32.29 9.37
CA SER A 155 0.17 -31.25 10.05
C SER A 155 0.44 -29.85 9.50
N GLU A 156 1.70 -29.50 9.25
CA GLU A 156 2.08 -28.17 8.73
C GLU A 156 1.64 -27.99 7.28
N ARG A 157 1.69 -29.06 6.47
CA ARG A 157 1.15 -29.05 5.10
C ARG A 157 -0.36 -28.77 5.10
N PHE A 158 -1.12 -29.40 6.01
CA PHE A 158 -2.53 -29.08 6.20
C PHE A 158 -2.74 -27.62 6.66
N SER A 159 -1.95 -27.16 7.63
CA SER A 159 -2.05 -25.78 8.13
C SER A 159 -1.80 -24.76 7.03
N PHE A 160 -0.79 -24.97 6.17
CA PHE A 160 -0.52 -24.10 5.05
C PHE A 160 -1.67 -24.09 4.03
N LEU A 161 -2.19 -25.25 3.66
CA LEU A 161 -3.34 -25.33 2.76
C LEU A 161 -4.55 -24.58 3.33
N ASN A 162 -4.85 -24.75 4.62
CA ASN A 162 -5.94 -24.04 5.28
C ASN A 162 -5.70 -22.53 5.34
N TYR A 163 -4.45 -22.11 5.56
CA TYR A 163 -4.08 -20.70 5.60
C TYR A 163 -4.23 -20.03 4.23
N ILE A 164 -3.66 -20.60 3.17
CA ILE A 164 -3.71 -19.98 1.84
C ILE A 164 -5.13 -19.94 1.27
N THR A 165 -5.91 -21.02 1.45
CA THR A 165 -7.31 -21.06 0.99
C THR A 165 -8.20 -20.15 1.84
N GLY A 166 -7.98 -20.12 3.16
CA GLY A 166 -8.67 -19.24 4.09
C GLY A 166 -8.41 -17.76 3.80
N ALA A 167 -7.14 -17.36 3.66
CA ALA A 167 -6.77 -15.98 3.33
C ALA A 167 -7.34 -15.56 1.97
N PHE A 168 -7.23 -16.42 0.95
CA PHE A 168 -7.79 -16.15 -0.38
C PHE A 168 -9.30 -15.91 -0.31
N SER A 169 -10.04 -16.84 0.29
CA SER A 169 -11.50 -16.72 0.39
C SER A 169 -11.92 -15.57 1.29
N PHE A 170 -11.24 -15.35 2.42
CA PHE A 170 -11.60 -14.31 3.38
C PHE A 170 -11.39 -12.91 2.82
N TYR A 171 -10.24 -12.62 2.19
CA TYR A 171 -9.95 -11.27 1.71
C TYR A 171 -10.50 -10.97 0.32
N ARG A 172 -10.41 -11.91 -0.63
CA ARG A 172 -10.89 -11.67 -2.00
C ARG A 172 -12.42 -11.72 -2.09
N ASN A 173 -13.04 -12.77 -1.52
CA ASN A 173 -14.49 -12.94 -1.69
C ASN A 173 -15.26 -11.90 -0.88
N SER A 174 -14.75 -11.51 0.30
CA SER A 174 -15.41 -10.46 1.10
C SER A 174 -15.42 -9.12 0.36
N SER A 175 -14.30 -8.70 -0.23
CA SER A 175 -14.21 -7.50 -1.07
C SER A 175 -14.95 -7.61 -2.42
N THR A 176 -15.43 -8.80 -2.81
CA THR A 176 -16.22 -8.98 -4.04
C THR A 176 -17.72 -9.03 -3.77
N HIS A 177 -18.14 -9.45 -2.56
CA HIS A 177 -19.53 -9.71 -2.23
C HIS A 177 -20.17 -8.67 -1.30
N ARG A 178 -19.37 -7.81 -0.68
CA ARG A 178 -19.84 -6.77 0.24
C ARG A 178 -19.00 -5.52 0.04
N ASP A 179 -19.62 -4.36 0.18
CA ASP A 179 -18.91 -3.10 0.31
C ASP A 179 -18.25 -3.08 1.69
N ILE A 180 -16.92 -3.13 1.71
CA ILE A 180 -16.10 -3.12 2.92
C ILE A 180 -15.39 -1.78 2.93
N GLU A 181 -15.67 -0.97 3.96
CA GLU A 181 -14.87 0.22 4.19
C GLU A 181 -13.42 -0.20 4.50
N LEU A 182 -12.53 0.14 3.58
CA LEU A 182 -11.09 -0.03 3.70
C LEU A 182 -10.43 1.33 3.70
N ASP A 183 -9.39 1.44 4.50
CA ASP A 183 -8.41 2.50 4.41
C ASP A 183 -7.09 1.95 3.83
N PHE A 184 -6.12 2.84 3.64
CA PHE A 184 -4.81 2.45 3.13
C PHE A 184 -4.15 1.36 3.98
N VAL A 185 -4.23 1.47 5.31
CA VAL A 185 -3.52 0.56 6.23
C VAL A 185 -4.13 -0.84 6.17
N THR A 186 -5.44 -0.94 6.32
CA THR A 186 -6.18 -2.20 6.27
C THR A 186 -6.11 -2.86 4.90
N ALA A 187 -6.10 -2.10 3.80
CA ALA A 187 -5.86 -2.63 2.47
C ALA A 187 -4.42 -3.14 2.31
N PHE A 188 -3.45 -2.39 2.84
CA PHE A 188 -2.05 -2.75 2.78
C PHE A 188 -1.73 -4.03 3.57
N ASP A 189 -2.34 -4.23 4.75
CA ASP A 189 -2.19 -5.45 5.54
C ASP A 189 -2.60 -6.70 4.73
N ARG A 190 -3.70 -6.60 3.98
CA ARG A 190 -4.19 -7.68 3.11
C ARG A 190 -3.25 -7.93 1.93
N ILE A 191 -2.72 -6.87 1.36
CA ILE A 191 -1.73 -6.92 0.27
C ILE A 191 -0.42 -7.54 0.74
N ALA A 192 -0.01 -7.26 1.98
CA ALA A 192 1.17 -7.88 2.59
C ALA A 192 0.99 -9.39 2.75
N VAL A 193 -0.18 -9.85 3.22
CA VAL A 193 -0.53 -11.28 3.27
C VAL A 193 -0.48 -11.90 1.87
N ALA A 194 -1.10 -11.24 0.87
CA ALA A 194 -1.10 -11.76 -0.49
C ALA A 194 0.32 -11.85 -1.07
N SER A 195 1.18 -10.89 -0.75
CA SER A 195 2.58 -10.86 -1.14
C SER A 195 3.39 -12.00 -0.53
N ASP A 196 3.21 -12.28 0.76
CA ASP A 196 3.90 -13.37 1.44
C ASP A 196 3.51 -14.75 0.84
N LEU A 197 2.22 -14.95 0.61
CA LEU A 197 1.69 -16.15 -0.06
C LEU A 197 2.23 -16.29 -1.49
N LEU A 198 2.31 -15.19 -2.24
CA LEU A 198 2.81 -15.20 -3.61
C LEU A 198 4.30 -15.56 -3.68
N LYS A 199 5.13 -15.02 -2.76
CA LYS A 199 6.54 -15.42 -2.62
C LYS A 199 6.65 -16.91 -2.31
N THR A 200 5.82 -17.41 -1.39
CA THR A 200 5.80 -18.84 -1.06
C THR A 200 5.44 -19.70 -2.28
N ILE A 201 4.48 -19.26 -3.11
CA ILE A 201 4.15 -19.94 -4.37
C ILE A 201 5.33 -19.93 -5.33
N GLU A 202 6.05 -18.81 -5.48
CA GLU A 202 7.20 -18.70 -6.38
C GLU A 202 8.40 -19.52 -5.91
N ASP A 203 8.64 -19.60 -4.60
CA ASP A 203 9.73 -20.37 -4.02
C ASP A 203 9.44 -21.88 -3.98
N ALA A 204 8.17 -22.30 -4.04
CA ALA A 204 7.80 -23.71 -4.02
C ALA A 204 8.38 -24.48 -5.22
N GLU A 205 9.17 -25.52 -4.98
CA GLU A 205 9.71 -26.36 -6.05
C GLU A 205 8.63 -27.25 -6.65
N LEU A 206 8.58 -27.32 -7.99
CA LEU A 206 7.66 -28.22 -8.69
C LEU A 206 8.14 -29.66 -8.51
N LYS A 207 7.28 -30.49 -7.95
CA LYS A 207 7.50 -31.94 -7.95
C LYS A 207 6.91 -32.52 -9.25
N ILE A 208 7.80 -32.86 -10.18
CA ILE A 208 7.50 -33.56 -11.44
C ILE A 208 7.39 -35.06 -11.17
#